data_AF-U2C3V1-F1
#
_entry.id   AF-U2C3V1-F1
#
_cell.length_a   1.000
_cell.length_b   1.000
_cell.length_c   1.000
_cell.angle_alpha   90.00
_cell.angle_beta   90.00
_cell.angle_gamma   90.00
#
_symmetry.space_group_name_H-M   'P 1'
#
loop_
_entity.id
_entity.type
_entity.pdbx_description
1 polymer ?
#
loop_
_entity_poly.entity_id
_entity_poly.type
_entity_poly.pdbx_seq_one_letter_code
_entity_poly.pdbx_strand_id
1 'polypeptide(L)'
;MKYIKKVIAWFNARKADKVKAAKEYTARMVEERVQLREFKSGIYIAIDGIPVVSVSSHVKEAIPALEEARQTFLSYINQSK
;
A
#
# COMPACT_ATOMS: atom_id res chain seq x y z
N MET A 1 -20.86 -16.14 33.53
CA MET A 1 -20.65 -16.35 32.07
C MET A 1 -20.90 -15.12 31.17
N LYS A 2 -21.78 -14.16 31.48
CA LYS A 2 -22.00 -12.96 30.62
C LYS A 2 -20.78 -12.02 30.50
N TYR A 3 -20.01 -11.85 31.57
CA TYR A 3 -18.87 -10.93 31.61
C TYR A 3 -17.68 -11.42 30.76
N ILE A 4 -17.39 -12.72 30.78
CA ILE A 4 -16.32 -13.33 29.97
C ILE A 4 -16.57 -13.12 28.47
N LYS A 5 -17.82 -13.29 28.00
CA LYS A 5 -18.18 -13.03 26.59
C LYS A 5 -17.99 -11.56 26.20
N LYS A 6 -18.30 -10.61 27.10
CA LYS A 6 -18.05 -9.18 26.87
C LYS A 6 -16.56 -8.86 26.74
N VAL A 7 -15.73 -9.45 27.61
CA VAL A 7 -14.27 -9.27 27.56
C VAL A 7 -13.69 -9.85 26.27
N ILE A 8 -14.14 -11.03 25.84
CA ILE A 8 -13.72 -11.64 24.56
C ILE A 8 -14.13 -10.76 23.37
N ALA A 9 -15.37 -10.26 23.36
CA ALA A 9 -15.85 -9.37 22.30
C ALA A 9 -15.03 -8.07 22.22
N TRP A 10 -14.72 -7.47 23.37
CA TRP A 10 -13.87 -6.28 23.46
C TRP A 10 -12.45 -6.53 22.94
N PHE A 11 -11.85 -7.67 23.31
CA PHE A 11 -10.51 -8.02 22.85
C PHE A 11 -10.46 -8.26 21.33
N ASN A 12 -11.47 -8.94 20.78
CA ASN A 12 -11.59 -9.15 19.34
C ASN A 12 -11.79 -7.85 18.56
N ALA A 13 -12.62 -6.93 19.07
CA ALA A 13 -12.80 -5.61 18.47
C ALA A 13 -11.48 -4.83 18.44
N ARG A 14 -10.76 -4.78 19.57
CA ARG A 14 -9.46 -4.10 19.65
C ARG A 14 -8.40 -4.73 18.75
N LYS A 15 -8.42 -6.06 18.60
CA LYS A 15 -7.53 -6.78 17.65
C LYS A 15 -7.86 -6.39 16.22
N ALA A 16 -9.14 -6.33 15.85
CA ALA A 16 -9.57 -5.90 14.53
C ALA A 16 -9.18 -4.46 14.24
N ASP A 17 -9.33 -3.54 15.20
CA ASP A 17 -8.92 -2.14 15.08
C ASP A 17 -7.42 -2.01 14.84
N LYS A 18 -6.59 -2.77 15.59
CA LYS A 18 -5.14 -2.80 15.38
C LYS A 18 -4.76 -3.31 13.99
N VAL A 19 -5.43 -4.36 13.51
CA VAL A 19 -5.19 -4.89 12.16
C VAL A 19 -5.59 -3.88 11.10
N LYS A 20 -6.73 -3.20 11.28
CA LYS A 20 -7.19 -2.15 10.37
C LYS A 20 -6.20 -0.99 10.32
N ALA A 21 -5.76 -0.50 11.48
CA ALA A 21 -4.78 0.58 11.55
C ALA A 21 -3.44 0.22 10.88
N ALA A 22 -2.98 -1.03 11.06
CA ALA A 22 -1.78 -1.52 10.40
C ALA A 22 -1.94 -1.58 8.87
N LYS A 23 -3.11 -1.99 8.37
CA LYS A 23 -3.43 -2.01 6.93
C LYS A 23 -3.49 -0.59 6.35
N GLU A 24 -4.14 0.34 7.04
CA GLU A 24 -4.24 1.75 6.63
C GLU A 24 -2.85 2.41 6.60
N TYR A 25 -2.02 2.18 7.62
CA TYR A 25 -0.64 2.65 7.63
C TYR A 25 0.16 2.10 6.44
N THR A 26 0.03 0.81 6.18
CA THR A 26 0.73 0.13 5.08
C THR A 26 0.27 0.67 3.73
N ALA A 27 -1.03 0.87 3.53
CA ALA A 27 -1.58 1.46 2.31
C ALA A 27 -1.06 2.88 2.07
N ARG A 28 -1.06 3.73 3.12
CA ARG A 28 -0.53 5.09 3.04
C ARG A 28 0.96 5.12 2.69
N MET A 29 1.75 4.29 3.36
CA MET A 29 3.19 4.17 3.07
C MET A 29 3.45 3.78 1.61
N VAL A 30 2.66 2.85 1.06
CA VAL A 30 2.81 2.40 -0.33
C VAL A 30 2.41 3.50 -1.31
N GLU A 31 1.34 4.25 -1.02
CA GLU A 31 0.90 5.37 -1.83
C GLU A 31 1.89 6.55 -1.81
N GLU A 32 2.52 6.80 -0.67
CA GLU A 32 3.54 7.84 -0.50
C GLU A 32 4.85 7.47 -1.20
N ARG A 33 5.25 6.19 -1.17
CA ARG A 33 6.52 5.73 -1.73
C ARG A 33 6.44 5.37 -3.20
N VAL A 34 5.34 4.78 -3.67
CA VAL A 34 5.14 4.36 -5.07
C VAL A 34 4.17 5.32 -5.76
N GLN A 35 4.73 6.17 -6.61
CA GLN A 35 4.03 7.31 -7.20
C GLN A 35 4.21 7.36 -8.72
N LEU A 36 3.20 7.85 -9.41
CA LEU A 36 3.34 8.27 -10.80
C LEU A 36 3.94 9.69 -10.83
N ARG A 37 5.08 9.87 -11.48
CA ARG A 37 5.76 11.18 -11.58
C ARG A 37 6.21 11.45 -13.01
N GLU A 38 6.16 12.71 -13.38
CA GLU A 38 6.72 13.20 -14.63
C GLU A 38 8.18 13.61 -14.42
N PHE A 39 9.05 13.14 -15.30
CA PHE A 39 10.46 13.50 -15.39
C PHE A 39 10.73 14.13 -16.75
N LYS A 40 11.89 14.76 -16.93
CA LYS A 40 12.25 15.45 -18.19
C LYS A 40 12.13 14.57 -19.45
N SER A 41 12.28 13.25 -19.31
CA SER A 41 12.25 12.28 -20.42
C SER A 41 10.89 11.60 -20.61
N GLY A 42 9.89 11.89 -19.77
CA GLY A 42 8.57 11.26 -19.84
C GLY A 42 8.00 10.92 -18.47
N ILE A 43 6.98 10.08 -18.46
CA ILE A 43 6.24 9.72 -17.25
C ILE A 43 6.77 8.39 -16.72
N TYR A 44 6.97 8.31 -15.41
CA TYR A 44 7.50 7.12 -14.76
C TYR A 44 6.71 6.78 -13.51
N ILE A 45 6.60 5.48 -13.23
CA ILE A 45 6.36 5.01 -11.88
C ILE A 45 7.68 5.11 -11.13
N ALA A 46 7.65 5.88 -10.06
CA ALA A 46 8.79 6.13 -9.19
C ALA A 46 8.58 5.48 -7.83
N ILE A 47 9.65 4.88 -7.31
CA ILE A 47 9.71 4.39 -5.93
C ILE A 47 10.68 5.29 -5.18
N ASP A 48 10.24 5.92 -4.10
CA ASP A 48 11.00 6.90 -3.32
C ASP A 48 11.62 8.03 -4.19
N GLY A 49 10.93 8.40 -5.27
CA GLY A 49 11.37 9.43 -6.21
C GLY A 49 12.38 8.96 -7.26
N ILE A 50 12.76 7.68 -7.27
CA ILE A 50 13.63 7.08 -8.30
C ILE A 50 12.74 6.52 -9.41
N PRO A 51 12.93 6.91 -10.69
CA PRO A 51 12.15 6.36 -11.80
C PRO A 51 12.51 4.89 -12.02
N VAL A 52 11.50 4.01 -12.03
CA VAL A 52 11.70 2.56 -12.18
C VAL A 52 11.10 2.05 -13.48
N VAL A 53 9.87 2.46 -13.80
CA VAL A 53 9.13 2.00 -14.98
C VAL A 53 8.66 3.19 -15.79
N SER A 54 9.03 3.26 -17.07
CA SER A 54 8.50 4.26 -18.00
C SER A 54 7.10 3.88 -18.45
N VAL A 55 6.18 4.85 -18.49
CA VAL A 55 4.83 4.66 -19.01
C VAL A 55 4.55 5.68 -20.11
N SER A 56 3.90 5.23 -21.19
CA SER A 56 3.67 6.08 -22.36
C SER A 56 2.41 6.95 -22.22
N SER A 57 1.48 6.58 -21.34
CA SER A 57 0.20 7.24 -21.15
C SER A 57 -0.23 7.29 -19.69
N HIS A 58 -0.66 8.48 -19.23
CA HIS A 58 -1.17 8.73 -17.87
C HIS A 58 -2.42 7.94 -17.47
N VAL A 59 -3.22 7.47 -18.44
CA VAL A 59 -4.57 6.93 -18.13
C VAL A 59 -4.68 5.45 -18.47
N LYS A 60 -4.25 5.03 -19.65
CA LYS A 60 -4.44 3.64 -20.10
C LYS A 60 -3.41 2.67 -19.51
N GLU A 61 -2.18 3.14 -19.34
CA GLU A 61 -1.06 2.28 -18.92
C GLU A 61 -0.60 2.59 -17.50
N ALA A 62 -0.59 3.87 -17.11
CA ALA A 62 -0.05 4.26 -15.82
C ALA A 62 -0.86 3.77 -14.62
N ILE A 63 -2.19 3.72 -14.69
CA ILE A 63 -3.02 3.27 -13.54
C ILE A 63 -2.82 1.78 -13.26
N PRO A 64 -2.96 0.86 -14.24
CA PRO A 64 -2.69 -0.56 -14.01
C PRO A 64 -1.26 -0.81 -13.56
N ALA A 65 -0.28 -0.16 -14.20
CA ALA A 65 1.13 -0.35 -13.87
C ALA A 65 1.47 0.21 -12.48
N LEU A 66 0.83 1.31 -12.05
CA LEU A 66 1.00 1.85 -10.70
C LEU A 66 0.45 0.89 -9.65
N GLU A 67 -0.72 0.30 -9.88
CA GLU A 67 -1.30 -0.69 -8.96
C GLU A 67 -0.42 -1.95 -8.89
N GLU A 68 0.07 -2.45 -10.03
CA GLU A 68 0.98 -3.59 -10.07
C GLU A 68 2.30 -3.31 -9.33
N ALA A 69 2.88 -2.12 -9.50
CA ALA A 69 4.08 -1.69 -8.79
C ALA A 69 3.85 -1.62 -7.27
N ARG A 70 2.68 -1.15 -6.83
CA ARG A 70 2.29 -1.11 -5.42
C ARG A 70 2.13 -2.50 -4.81
N GLN A 71 1.46 -3.42 -5.51
CA GLN A 71 1.31 -4.81 -5.06
C GLN A 71 2.66 -5.54 -5.01
N THR A 72 3.51 -5.31 -5.99
CA THR A 72 4.87 -5.87 -6.02
C THR A 72 5.73 -5.32 -4.88
N PHE A 73 5.68 -4.02 -4.63
CA PHE A 73 6.39 -3.40 -3.52
C PHE A 73 5.92 -3.94 -2.15
N LEU A 74 4.61 -4.14 -2.00
CA LEU A 74 4.02 -4.76 -0.81
C LEU A 74 4.51 -6.20 -0.58
N SER A 75 4.61 -6.99 -1.65
CA SER A 75 5.07 -8.38 -1.53
C SER A 75 6.51 -8.45 -1.03
N TYR A 76 7.40 -7.59 -1.53
CA TYR A 76 8.79 -7.52 -1.07
C TYR A 76 8.92 -7.07 0.39
N ILE A 77 8.16 -6.05 0.81
CA ILE A 77 8.20 -5.61 2.22
C ILE A 77 7.71 -6.71 3.16
N ASN A 78 6.66 -7.44 2.76
CA ASN A 78 6.10 -8.53 3.56
C ASN A 78 6.99 -9.78 3.56
N GLN A 79 7.78 -10.02 2.51
CA GLN A 79 8.79 -11.09 2.47
C GLN A 79 10.03 -10.77 3.31
N SER A 80 10.33 -9.49 3.54
CA SER A 80 11.46 -9.06 4.37
C SER A 80 11.20 -9.06 5.88
N LYS A 81 9.97 -9.39 6.29
CA LYS A 81 9.53 -9.50 7.70
C LYS A 81 9.48 -10.94 8.16
#